data_AF-A0A8S2P6J6-F1
#
_entry.id   AF-A0A8S2P6J6-F1
#
_cell.length_a   1.000
_cell.length_b   1.000
_cell.length_c   1.000
_cell.angle_alpha   90.00
_cell.angle_beta   90.00
_cell.angle_gamma   90.00
#
_symmetry.space_group_name_H-M   'P 1'
#
loop_
_entity.id
_entity.type
_entity.pdbx_description
1 polymer ?
#
loop_
_entity_poly.entity_id
_entity_poly.type
_entity_poly.pdbx_seq_one_letter_code
_entity_poly.pdbx_strand_id
1 'polypeptide(L)'
;MNIVQNCLSKLLGIPSTSISVETVFDDLGIDSLQAITFIDLLSQTVGKDVDIDILYKYPNIKSFAGRIQELTTDSAPIKPVINIQNYTLDKTAGMPKVYESIGEKSLEILLQFISSSKQRLLDELHQYGALLFCGFDVITAEHLSGVVESFTVSNKSFLDYRDGISPRTRLTTKVFTSTEYPKRVNMSLHNEMSYSTNMPSIIFFFCEIPPVENTGQTPIGDSRAIFESVDHNIRTEFIERKLIYVTNMPSRNKGLGKSWQETYQTESKEDVETFLKEKHIDYTQFEKQMLLKNIQSLVTGFGVIMRINFIQVI
;
A
#
# COMPACT_ATOMS: atom_id res chain seq x y z
N MET A 1 -10.69 -3.38 -38.56
CA MET A 1 -9.78 -2.98 -39.65
C MET A 1 -9.10 -1.67 -39.27
N ASN A 2 -7.85 -1.58 -38.80
CA ASN A 2 -6.97 -2.53 -38.12
C ASN A 2 -6.26 -1.70 -37.03
N ILE A 3 -6.78 -1.73 -35.79
CA ILE A 3 -6.37 -0.84 -34.67
C ILE A 3 -4.85 -0.87 -34.46
N VAL A 4 -4.27 -2.07 -34.60
CA VAL A 4 -2.83 -2.34 -34.50
C VAL A 4 -2.05 -1.55 -35.55
N GLN A 5 -2.45 -1.61 -36.83
CA GLN A 5 -1.80 -0.83 -37.92
C GLN A 5 -1.94 0.68 -37.72
N ASN A 6 -3.06 1.15 -37.18
CA ASN A 6 -3.24 2.57 -36.91
C ASN A 6 -2.36 3.06 -35.75
N CYS A 7 -2.17 2.24 -34.72
CA CYS A 7 -1.25 2.56 -33.63
C CYS A 7 0.21 2.56 -34.11
N LEU A 8 0.61 1.57 -34.92
CA LEU A 8 1.94 1.52 -35.54
C LEU A 8 2.17 2.69 -36.50
N SER A 9 1.16 3.06 -37.29
CA SER A 9 1.23 4.21 -38.19
C SER A 9 1.48 5.52 -37.44
N LYS A 10 0.82 5.72 -36.29
CA LYS A 10 1.06 6.87 -35.42
C LYS A 10 2.46 6.85 -34.80
N LEU A 11 2.92 5.69 -34.36
CA LEU A 11 4.22 5.52 -33.71
C LEU A 11 5.39 5.71 -34.69
N LEU A 12 5.31 5.08 -35.86
CA LEU A 12 6.37 5.06 -36.88
C LEU A 12 6.32 6.26 -37.83
N GLY A 13 5.23 7.04 -37.82
CA GLY A 13 5.06 8.20 -38.70
C GLY A 13 4.90 7.86 -40.19
N ILE A 14 4.53 6.62 -40.52
CA ILE A 14 4.31 6.14 -41.90
C ILE A 14 2.84 5.76 -42.13
N PRO A 15 2.31 5.83 -43.36
CA PRO A 15 0.92 5.46 -43.65
C PRO A 15 0.58 4.03 -43.24
N SER A 16 -0.59 3.80 -42.65
CA SER A 16 -1.01 2.45 -42.24
C SER A 16 -1.08 1.44 -43.40
N THR A 17 -1.30 1.91 -44.63
CA THR A 17 -1.31 1.10 -45.86
C THR A 17 0.07 0.62 -46.30
N SER A 18 1.16 1.25 -45.86
CA SER A 18 2.54 0.81 -46.16
C SER A 18 3.09 -0.18 -45.13
N ILE A 19 2.36 -0.45 -44.04
CA ILE A 19 2.79 -1.37 -43.00
C ILE A 19 2.28 -2.78 -43.33
N SER A 20 3.19 -3.65 -43.76
CA SER A 20 2.90 -5.07 -44.00
C SER A 20 2.45 -5.76 -42.73
N VAL A 21 1.40 -6.58 -42.83
CA VAL A 21 0.86 -7.31 -41.67
C VAL A 21 1.68 -8.54 -41.27
N GLU A 22 2.58 -8.99 -42.15
CA GLU A 22 3.40 -10.20 -41.96
C GLU A 22 4.79 -9.88 -41.39
N THR A 23 5.26 -8.64 -41.57
CA THR A 23 6.59 -8.20 -41.08
C THR A 23 6.60 -8.20 -39.56
N VAL A 24 7.66 -8.75 -38.97
CA VAL A 24 7.81 -8.78 -37.52
C VAL A 24 8.06 -7.39 -36.96
N PHE A 25 7.63 -7.12 -35.72
CA PHE A 25 7.72 -5.80 -35.11
C PHE A 25 9.16 -5.27 -35.03
N ASP A 26 10.13 -6.14 -34.75
CA ASP A 26 11.55 -5.79 -34.74
C ASP A 26 12.02 -5.27 -36.11
N ASP A 27 11.60 -5.94 -37.19
CA ASP A 27 11.92 -5.55 -38.57
C ASP A 27 11.16 -4.29 -39.03
N LEU A 28 10.09 -3.91 -38.31
CA LEU A 28 9.40 -2.63 -38.46
C LEU A 28 10.08 -1.50 -37.66
N GLY A 29 11.15 -1.81 -36.92
CA GLY A 29 11.90 -0.86 -36.11
C GLY A 29 11.40 -0.70 -34.67
N ILE A 30 10.46 -1.55 -34.23
CA ILE A 30 9.91 -1.51 -32.86
C ILE A 30 10.92 -2.12 -31.89
N ASP A 31 11.79 -1.28 -31.34
CA ASP A 31 12.72 -1.65 -30.27
C ASP A 31 12.05 -1.70 -28.88
N SER A 32 12.82 -2.01 -27.82
CA SER A 32 12.29 -2.14 -26.46
C SER A 32 11.62 -0.87 -25.92
N LEU A 33 12.01 0.33 -26.38
CA LEU A 33 11.40 1.60 -25.94
C LEU A 33 10.15 1.91 -26.75
N GLN A 34 10.20 1.65 -28.05
CA GLN A 34 9.05 1.78 -28.94
C GLN A 34 7.96 0.78 -28.60
N ALA A 35 8.31 -0.43 -28.16
CA ALA A 35 7.38 -1.46 -27.70
C ALA A 35 6.52 -0.97 -26.52
N ILE A 36 7.13 -0.29 -25.54
CA ILE A 36 6.40 0.29 -24.39
C ILE A 36 5.41 1.35 -24.88
N THR A 37 5.86 2.26 -25.75
CA THR A 37 5.02 3.35 -26.28
C THR A 37 3.89 2.79 -27.16
N PHE A 38 4.20 1.75 -27.95
CA PHE A 38 3.22 1.05 -28.78
C PHE A 38 2.12 0.42 -27.93
N ILE A 39 2.51 -0.26 -26.85
CA ILE A 39 1.59 -0.93 -25.92
C ILE A 39 0.73 0.07 -25.15
N ASP A 40 1.30 1.18 -24.68
CA ASP A 40 0.54 2.24 -24.02
C ASP A 40 -0.51 2.85 -24.97
N LEU A 41 -0.10 3.22 -26.19
CA LEU A 41 -1.01 3.74 -27.21
C LEU A 41 -2.12 2.75 -27.56
N LEU A 42 -1.77 1.48 -27.69
CA LEU A 42 -2.71 0.41 -27.98
C LEU A 42 -3.70 0.22 -26.82
N SER A 43 -3.22 0.18 -25.58
CA SER A 43 -4.02 0.02 -24.35
C SER A 43 -5.03 1.15 -24.19
N GLN A 44 -4.60 2.40 -24.43
CA GLN A 44 -5.48 3.57 -24.47
C GLN A 44 -6.52 3.48 -25.58
N THR A 45 -6.13 2.98 -26.75
CA THR A 45 -7.03 2.87 -27.91
C THR A 45 -8.09 1.77 -27.73
N VAL A 46 -7.73 0.66 -27.08
CA VAL A 46 -8.66 -0.47 -26.82
C VAL A 46 -9.40 -0.35 -25.49
N GLY A 47 -8.99 0.58 -24.61
CA GLY A 47 -9.59 0.80 -23.29
C GLY A 47 -9.34 -0.36 -22.30
N LYS A 48 -8.29 -1.14 -22.52
CA LYS A 48 -7.87 -2.27 -21.67
C LYS A 48 -6.35 -2.27 -21.58
N ASP A 49 -5.82 -2.71 -20.45
CA ASP A 49 -4.37 -2.88 -20.28
C ASP A 49 -3.89 -4.06 -21.12
N VAL A 50 -2.83 -3.85 -21.90
CA VAL A 50 -2.25 -4.87 -22.78
C VAL A 50 -0.84 -5.17 -22.28
N ASP A 51 -0.58 -6.41 -21.88
CA ASP A 51 0.73 -6.83 -21.40
C ASP A 51 1.76 -6.82 -22.54
N ILE A 52 2.92 -6.20 -22.33
CA ILE A 52 4.01 -6.13 -23.31
C ILE A 52 4.51 -7.51 -23.77
N ASP A 53 4.38 -8.55 -22.93
CA ASP A 53 4.76 -9.92 -23.25
C ASP A 53 4.04 -10.48 -24.49
N ILE A 54 2.89 -9.89 -24.84
CA ILE A 54 2.12 -10.29 -26.01
C ILE A 54 2.84 -9.99 -27.33
N LEU A 55 3.75 -9.00 -27.37
CA LEU A 55 4.54 -8.69 -28.57
C LEU A 55 5.53 -9.81 -28.90
N TYR A 56 6.11 -10.46 -27.89
CA TYR A 56 7.02 -11.58 -28.09
C TYR A 56 6.31 -12.86 -28.53
N LYS A 57 5.07 -13.06 -28.04
CA LYS A 57 4.25 -14.23 -28.39
C LYS A 57 3.61 -14.13 -29.77
N TYR A 58 3.31 -12.92 -30.23
CA TYR A 58 2.64 -12.64 -31.50
C TYR A 58 3.43 -11.57 -32.26
N PRO A 59 4.52 -11.93 -32.94
CA PRO A 59 5.56 -10.99 -33.35
C PRO A 59 5.22 -10.14 -34.58
N ASN A 60 4.01 -10.25 -35.15
CA ASN A 60 3.58 -9.44 -36.30
C ASN A 60 2.09 -9.11 -36.23
N ILE A 61 1.63 -8.12 -37.00
CA ILE A 61 0.24 -7.66 -36.98
C ILE A 61 -0.75 -8.80 -37.23
N LYS A 62 -0.46 -9.72 -38.15
CA LYS A 62 -1.39 -10.81 -38.48
C LYS A 62 -1.65 -11.75 -37.31
N SER A 63 -0.59 -12.18 -36.63
CA SER A 63 -0.70 -13.03 -35.43
C SER A 63 -1.24 -12.26 -34.22
N PHE A 64 -0.91 -10.97 -34.13
CA PHE A 64 -1.28 -10.09 -33.02
C PHE A 64 -2.74 -9.61 -33.09
N ALA A 65 -3.24 -9.29 -34.28
CA ALA A 65 -4.58 -8.73 -34.48
C ALA A 65 -5.70 -9.71 -34.10
N GLY A 66 -5.50 -11.01 -34.28
CA GLY A 66 -6.44 -12.04 -33.82
C GLY A 66 -6.60 -12.04 -32.29
N ARG A 67 -5.49 -11.89 -31.57
CA ARG A 67 -5.49 -11.83 -30.10
C ARG A 67 -6.09 -10.52 -29.57
N ILE A 68 -5.81 -9.40 -30.21
CA ILE A 68 -6.46 -8.12 -29.89
C ILE A 68 -7.95 -8.18 -30.22
N GLN A 69 -8.35 -8.86 -31.30
CA GLN A 69 -9.76 -9.09 -31.57
C GLN A 69 -10.40 -9.90 -30.46
N GLU A 70 -9.82 -11.03 -30.02
CA GLU A 70 -10.32 -11.76 -28.84
C GLU A 70 -10.44 -10.87 -27.59
N LEU A 71 -9.44 -10.03 -27.31
CA LEU A 71 -9.47 -9.07 -26.20
C LEU A 71 -10.55 -7.98 -26.37
N THR A 72 -11.04 -7.74 -27.59
CA THR A 72 -12.07 -6.73 -27.91
C THR A 72 -13.45 -7.32 -28.28
N THR A 73 -13.55 -8.62 -28.58
CA THR A 73 -14.80 -9.34 -28.94
C THR A 73 -15.39 -10.17 -27.81
N ASP A 74 -14.80 -10.16 -26.61
CA ASP A 74 -15.58 -10.49 -25.43
C ASP A 74 -16.71 -9.48 -25.29
N SER A 75 -17.95 -10.01 -25.30
CA SER A 75 -19.18 -9.32 -24.90
C SER A 75 -18.85 -8.24 -23.89
N ALA A 76 -19.32 -7.00 -24.12
CA ALA A 76 -19.19 -5.90 -23.16
C ALA A 76 -19.28 -6.52 -21.76
N PRO A 77 -18.19 -6.49 -20.95
CA PRO A 77 -18.16 -7.26 -19.72
C PRO A 77 -19.47 -6.95 -19.05
N ILE A 78 -20.28 -7.98 -18.76
CA ILE A 78 -21.41 -7.81 -17.86
C ILE A 78 -20.73 -7.16 -16.68
N LYS A 79 -20.88 -5.84 -16.50
CA LYS A 79 -20.24 -5.14 -15.40
C LYS A 79 -20.74 -5.92 -14.22
N PRO A 80 -19.86 -6.69 -13.54
CA PRO A 80 -20.37 -7.55 -12.52
C PRO A 80 -21.07 -6.63 -11.55
N VAL A 81 -22.33 -6.96 -11.24
CA VAL A 81 -23.14 -6.10 -10.42
C VAL A 81 -22.45 -6.06 -9.07
N ILE A 82 -21.79 -4.96 -8.78
CA ILE A 82 -21.07 -4.75 -7.52
C ILE A 82 -22.14 -4.68 -6.44
N ASN A 83 -22.49 -5.82 -5.88
CA ASN A 83 -23.45 -5.93 -4.81
C ASN A 83 -22.70 -5.97 -3.49
N ILE A 84 -22.46 -4.78 -2.94
CA ILE A 84 -21.73 -4.61 -1.69
C ILE A 84 -22.68 -3.98 -0.68
N GLN A 85 -22.91 -4.67 0.44
CA GLN A 85 -23.56 -4.06 1.59
C GLN A 85 -22.53 -3.32 2.43
N ASN A 86 -23.01 -2.31 3.16
CA ASN A 86 -22.16 -1.59 4.08
C ASN A 86 -22.88 -1.23 5.38
N TYR A 87 -22.14 -1.30 6.48
CA TYR A 87 -22.63 -1.06 7.84
C TYR A 87 -21.47 -0.62 8.73
N THR A 88 -21.73 -0.21 9.97
CA THR A 88 -20.68 0.01 10.98
C THR A 88 -20.70 -1.15 11.96
N LEU A 89 -19.53 -1.72 12.26
CA LEU A 89 -19.45 -2.89 13.14
C LEU A 89 -19.77 -2.50 14.59
N ASP A 90 -19.15 -1.43 15.09
CA ASP A 90 -19.58 -0.77 16.32
C ASP A 90 -20.55 0.37 15.94
N LYS A 91 -21.83 0.21 16.31
CA LYS A 91 -22.85 1.24 16.07
C LYS A 91 -22.71 2.46 16.98
N THR A 92 -22.05 2.30 18.12
CA THR A 92 -21.83 3.37 19.11
C THR A 92 -20.61 4.19 18.73
N ALA A 93 -19.50 3.53 18.41
CA ALA A 93 -18.27 4.19 17.96
C ALA A 93 -18.31 4.59 16.47
N GLY A 94 -19.21 4.00 15.68
CA GLY A 94 -19.31 4.24 14.25
C GLY A 94 -18.16 3.67 13.43
N MET A 95 -17.37 2.74 13.97
CA MET A 95 -16.16 2.19 13.34
C MET A 95 -15.98 0.68 13.57
N PRO A 96 -15.25 -0.05 12.71
CA PRO A 96 -14.96 0.33 11.33
C PRO A 96 -16.23 0.36 10.47
N LYS A 97 -16.16 1.10 9.36
CA LYS A 97 -17.16 1.00 8.29
C LYS A 97 -16.86 -0.24 7.45
N VAL A 98 -17.78 -1.18 7.43
CA VAL A 98 -17.66 -2.47 6.76
C VAL A 98 -18.24 -2.41 5.36
N TYR A 99 -17.55 -3.05 4.42
CA TYR A 99 -17.92 -3.31 3.04
C TYR A 99 -17.86 -4.81 2.80
N GLU A 100 -19.03 -5.43 2.61
CA GLU A 100 -19.15 -6.87 2.48
C GLU A 100 -19.76 -7.25 1.13
N SER A 101 -19.14 -8.18 0.41
CA SER A 101 -19.74 -8.70 -0.82
C SER A 101 -20.94 -9.60 -0.51
N ILE A 102 -22.07 -9.32 -1.16
CA ILE A 102 -23.32 -10.11 -1.06
C ILE A 102 -23.53 -11.02 -2.28
N GLY A 103 -22.52 -11.18 -3.13
CA GLY A 103 -22.61 -11.92 -4.39
C GLY A 103 -21.26 -12.44 -4.83
N GLU A 104 -20.75 -11.89 -5.93
CA GLU A 104 -19.42 -12.24 -6.43
C GLU A 104 -18.32 -11.71 -5.50
N LYS A 105 -17.41 -12.60 -5.12
CA LYS A 105 -16.39 -12.34 -4.08
C LYS A 105 -15.00 -12.15 -4.64
N SER A 106 -14.83 -12.22 -5.95
CA SER A 106 -13.50 -12.25 -6.55
C SER A 106 -12.68 -10.98 -6.25
N LEU A 107 -11.36 -11.12 -6.31
CA LEU A 107 -10.43 -10.00 -6.15
C LEU A 107 -10.76 -8.88 -7.15
N GLU A 108 -11.15 -9.24 -8.37
CA GLU A 108 -11.50 -8.31 -9.44
C GLU A 108 -12.65 -7.37 -9.03
N ILE A 109 -13.67 -7.89 -8.35
CA ILE A 109 -14.79 -7.07 -7.84
C ILE A 109 -14.30 -6.07 -6.81
N LEU A 110 -13.44 -6.51 -5.88
CA LEU A 110 -12.87 -5.64 -4.86
C LEU A 110 -12.06 -4.51 -5.51
N LEU A 111 -11.17 -4.84 -6.44
CA LEU A 111 -10.34 -3.86 -7.15
C LEU A 111 -11.19 -2.89 -7.99
N GLN A 112 -12.23 -3.38 -8.65
CA GLN A 112 -13.17 -2.56 -9.41
C GLN A 112 -13.97 -1.63 -8.50
N PHE A 113 -14.43 -2.12 -7.35
CA PHE A 113 -15.12 -1.33 -6.35
C PHE A 113 -14.23 -0.22 -5.80
N ILE A 114 -13.00 -0.55 -5.38
CA ILE A 114 -12.04 0.42 -4.87
C ILE A 114 -11.74 1.47 -5.93
N SER A 115 -11.45 1.05 -7.17
CA SER A 115 -11.13 1.96 -8.27
C SER A 115 -12.28 2.91 -8.60
N SER A 116 -13.52 2.42 -8.63
CA SER A 116 -14.72 3.22 -8.94
C SER A 116 -15.19 4.11 -7.78
N SER A 117 -14.85 3.77 -6.54
CA SER A 117 -15.27 4.50 -5.33
C SER A 117 -14.13 5.18 -4.58
N LYS A 118 -12.94 5.28 -5.17
CA LYS A 118 -11.69 5.65 -4.49
C LYS A 118 -11.79 6.90 -3.61
N GLN A 119 -12.26 8.02 -4.17
CA GLN A 119 -12.36 9.27 -3.41
C GLN A 119 -13.33 9.13 -2.23
N ARG A 120 -14.49 8.52 -2.47
CA ARG A 120 -15.49 8.25 -1.42
C ARG A 120 -14.90 7.39 -0.32
N LEU A 121 -14.16 6.33 -0.65
CA LEU A 121 -13.50 5.48 0.33
C LEU A 121 -12.44 6.25 1.14
N LEU A 122 -11.68 7.16 0.51
CA LEU A 122 -10.74 8.01 1.23
C LEU A 122 -11.43 8.99 2.18
N ASP A 123 -12.57 9.57 1.76
CA ASP A 123 -13.36 10.49 2.59
C ASP A 123 -14.01 9.75 3.78
N GLU A 124 -14.56 8.57 3.53
CA GLU A 124 -15.11 7.70 4.56
C GLU A 124 -14.03 7.18 5.51
N LEU A 125 -12.85 6.86 4.99
CA LEU A 125 -11.71 6.50 5.82
C LEU A 125 -11.32 7.67 6.75
N HIS A 126 -11.30 8.90 6.24
CA HIS A 126 -11.10 10.09 7.08
C HIS A 126 -12.20 10.30 8.12
N GLN A 127 -13.45 9.97 7.79
CA GLN A 127 -14.60 10.12 8.68
C GLN A 127 -14.59 9.07 9.79
N TYR A 128 -14.63 7.79 9.41
CA TYR A 128 -14.81 6.65 10.29
C TYR A 128 -13.51 6.18 10.93
N GLY A 129 -12.35 6.64 10.46
CA GLY A 129 -11.03 6.25 10.95
C GLY A 129 -10.62 4.84 10.52
N ALA A 130 -11.58 3.95 10.24
CA ALA A 130 -11.29 2.65 9.67
C ALA A 130 -12.32 2.09 8.69
N LEU A 131 -11.81 1.40 7.66
CA LEU A 131 -12.62 0.62 6.72
C LEU A 131 -12.31 -0.87 6.86
N LEU A 132 -13.36 -1.70 6.76
CA LEU A 132 -13.25 -3.14 6.70
C LEU A 132 -13.80 -3.68 5.38
N PHE A 133 -12.97 -4.36 4.58
CA PHE A 133 -13.45 -5.12 3.42
C PHE A 133 -13.52 -6.59 3.82
N CYS A 134 -14.68 -7.22 3.68
CA CYS A 134 -14.87 -8.63 4.03
C CYS A 134 -15.68 -9.37 2.97
N GLY A 135 -15.50 -10.69 2.93
CA GLY A 135 -16.18 -11.54 1.95
C GLY A 135 -15.62 -11.39 0.52
N PHE A 136 -14.33 -11.08 0.39
CA PHE A 136 -13.61 -11.04 -0.88
C PHE A 136 -12.48 -12.09 -0.91
N ASP A 137 -12.12 -12.58 -2.10
CA ASP A 137 -11.12 -13.63 -2.34
C ASP A 137 -9.69 -13.05 -2.36
N VAL A 138 -9.34 -12.31 -1.30
CA VAL A 138 -7.98 -11.86 -1.01
C VAL A 138 -7.32 -12.97 -0.19
N ILE A 139 -6.42 -13.74 -0.81
CA ILE A 139 -5.88 -14.98 -0.20
C ILE A 139 -4.36 -15.01 -0.12
N THR A 140 -3.66 -14.08 -0.79
CA THR A 140 -2.19 -14.01 -0.79
C THR A 140 -1.68 -12.60 -0.53
N ALA A 141 -0.39 -12.48 -0.18
CA ALA A 141 0.29 -11.21 -0.07
C ALA A 141 0.31 -10.42 -1.40
N GLU A 142 0.30 -11.11 -2.54
CA GLU A 142 0.19 -10.50 -3.87
C GLU A 142 -1.20 -9.88 -4.09
N HIS A 143 -2.28 -10.56 -3.67
CA HIS A 143 -3.63 -9.99 -3.74
C HIS A 143 -3.74 -8.72 -2.89
N LEU A 144 -3.18 -8.73 -1.67
CA LEU A 144 -3.09 -7.54 -0.84
C LEU A 144 -2.31 -6.43 -1.55
N SER A 145 -1.19 -6.75 -2.19
CA SER A 145 -0.38 -5.75 -2.91
C SER A 145 -1.21 -5.03 -3.97
N GLY A 146 -2.02 -5.75 -4.75
CA GLY A 146 -2.94 -5.16 -5.74
C GLY A 146 -4.04 -4.28 -5.10
N VAL A 147 -4.58 -4.71 -3.95
CA VAL A 147 -5.53 -3.89 -3.18
C VAL A 147 -4.90 -2.58 -2.73
N VAL A 148 -3.70 -2.62 -2.15
CA VAL A 148 -3.02 -1.39 -1.71
C VAL A 148 -2.73 -0.46 -2.89
N GLU A 149 -2.29 -0.99 -4.02
CA GLU A 149 -2.04 -0.20 -5.23
C GLU A 149 -3.29 0.51 -5.73
N SER A 150 -4.45 -0.18 -5.74
CA SER A 150 -5.73 0.44 -6.12
C SER A 150 -6.11 1.63 -5.24
N PHE A 151 -5.72 1.61 -3.96
CA PHE A 151 -5.90 2.72 -3.02
C PHE A 151 -4.88 3.87 -3.20
N THR A 152 -3.66 3.59 -3.66
CA THR A 152 -2.60 4.62 -3.75
C THR A 152 -2.90 5.66 -4.84
N VAL A 153 -2.92 6.94 -4.48
CA VAL A 153 -2.98 8.06 -5.44
C VAL A 153 -1.58 8.29 -5.99
N SER A 154 -1.46 8.65 -7.27
CA SER A 154 -0.21 8.72 -8.07
C SER A 154 0.94 9.57 -7.49
N ASN A 155 0.77 10.23 -6.34
CA ASN A 155 1.76 11.06 -5.66
C ASN A 155 2.05 10.67 -4.19
N LYS A 156 1.55 9.53 -3.70
CA LYS A 156 1.91 9.00 -2.37
C LYS A 156 2.74 7.73 -2.52
N SER A 157 4.00 7.79 -2.11
CA SER A 157 4.90 6.64 -2.11
C SER A 157 4.59 5.70 -0.94
N PHE A 158 4.76 4.40 -1.16
CA PHE A 158 4.87 3.44 -0.06
C PHE A 158 5.99 3.87 0.86
N LEU A 159 5.74 3.88 2.17
CA LEU A 159 6.79 4.14 3.15
C LEU A 159 7.64 2.89 3.30
N ASP A 160 8.95 3.05 3.13
CA ASP A 160 9.89 1.98 3.47
C ASP A 160 9.98 1.82 4.98
N TYR A 161 10.16 0.59 5.46
CA TYR A 161 10.20 0.26 6.90
C TYR A 161 11.61 0.48 7.49
N ARG A 162 12.26 1.56 7.07
CA ARG A 162 13.53 2.04 7.63
C ARG A 162 13.24 2.81 8.90
N ASP A 163 14.00 2.54 9.97
CA ASP A 163 13.83 3.05 11.35
C ASP A 163 12.78 2.32 12.23
N GLY A 164 12.08 1.32 11.68
CA GLY A 164 11.13 0.50 12.45
C GLY A 164 11.82 -0.35 13.52
N ILE A 165 11.32 -0.31 14.76
CA ILE A 165 11.97 -0.96 15.93
C ILE A 165 11.63 -2.45 16.10
N SER A 166 10.57 -2.93 15.45
CA SER A 166 10.15 -4.33 15.51
C SER A 166 10.70 -5.13 14.32
N PRO A 167 11.07 -6.41 14.50
CA PRO A 167 11.41 -7.29 13.39
C PRO A 167 10.16 -7.54 12.52
N ARG A 168 10.36 -7.53 11.19
CA ARG A 168 9.36 -7.88 10.19
C ARG A 168 10.04 -8.62 9.05
N THR A 169 9.36 -9.62 8.49
CA THR A 169 9.83 -10.35 7.32
C THR A 169 9.14 -9.78 6.09
N ARG A 170 9.92 -9.35 5.09
CA ARG A 170 9.38 -8.85 3.82
C ARG A 170 8.87 -10.05 3.00
N LEU A 171 7.58 -10.04 2.65
CA LEU A 171 6.95 -11.09 1.84
C LEU A 171 6.92 -10.70 0.35
N THR A 172 6.60 -9.44 0.05
CA THR A 172 6.65 -8.85 -1.30
C THR A 172 7.32 -7.48 -1.26
N THR A 173 7.43 -6.78 -2.39
CA THR A 173 7.96 -5.41 -2.42
C THR A 173 7.30 -4.48 -1.39
N LYS A 174 6.01 -4.69 -1.08
CA LYS A 174 5.17 -3.77 -0.31
C LYS A 174 4.49 -4.41 0.91
N VAL A 175 4.58 -5.74 1.06
CA VAL A 175 3.92 -6.48 2.13
C VAL A 175 4.97 -7.10 3.05
N PHE A 176 4.72 -6.97 4.35
CA PHE A 176 5.56 -7.52 5.42
C PHE A 176 4.70 -8.34 6.37
N THR A 177 5.30 -9.32 7.04
CA THR A 177 4.66 -9.95 8.21
C THR A 177 4.44 -8.92 9.32
N SER A 178 3.40 -9.14 10.12
CA SER A 178 3.20 -8.37 11.35
C SER A 178 4.30 -8.65 12.37
N THR A 179 4.33 -7.89 13.47
CA THR A 179 5.38 -8.07 14.48
C THR A 179 5.29 -9.45 15.13
N GLU A 180 6.39 -10.18 15.13
CA GLU A 180 6.51 -11.52 15.70
C GLU A 180 6.65 -11.47 17.23
N TYR A 181 5.57 -11.15 17.95
CA TYR A 181 5.49 -11.31 19.41
C TYR A 181 4.98 -12.71 19.79
N PRO A 182 5.33 -13.22 20.98
CA PRO A 182 4.75 -14.46 21.47
C PRO A 182 3.22 -14.36 21.58
N LYS A 183 2.50 -15.36 21.05
CA LYS A 183 1.02 -15.39 20.98
C LYS A 183 0.27 -15.12 22.29
N ARG A 184 0.94 -15.28 23.44
CA ARG A 184 0.37 -15.07 24.78
C ARG A 184 0.33 -13.60 25.23
N VAL A 185 0.97 -12.69 24.49
CA VAL A 185 1.14 -11.30 24.88
C VAL A 185 0.18 -10.43 24.09
N ASN A 186 -0.62 -9.63 24.81
CA ASN A 186 -1.44 -8.59 24.19
C ASN A 186 -0.57 -7.35 23.96
N MET A 187 -0.56 -6.88 22.71
CA MET A 187 0.06 -5.60 22.37
C MET A 187 -0.86 -4.47 22.85
N SER A 188 -0.28 -3.49 23.54
CA SER A 188 -1.02 -2.29 23.94
C SER A 188 -1.40 -1.47 22.70
N LEU A 189 -2.50 -0.72 22.79
CA LEU A 189 -2.87 0.23 21.75
C LEU A 189 -1.75 1.24 21.53
N HIS A 190 -1.39 1.46 20.27
CA HIS A 190 -0.36 2.40 19.85
C HIS A 190 -0.61 2.83 18.40
N ASN A 191 -0.05 3.96 18.03
CA ASN A 191 0.02 4.41 16.64
C ASN A 191 1.30 3.87 16.01
N GLU A 192 1.17 3.26 14.82
CA GLU A 192 2.28 2.69 14.06
C GLU A 192 3.37 3.74 13.84
N MET A 193 4.60 3.42 14.22
CA MET A 193 5.77 4.30 14.08
C MET A 193 5.58 5.71 14.66
N SER A 194 4.77 5.89 15.71
CA SER A 194 4.56 7.19 16.39
C SER A 194 5.83 7.81 17.00
N TYR A 195 6.90 7.04 17.13
CA TYR A 195 8.24 7.52 17.53
C TYR A 195 9.10 7.98 16.35
N SER A 196 8.68 7.77 15.09
CA SER A 196 9.41 8.16 13.88
C SER A 196 8.94 9.53 13.40
N THR A 197 9.83 10.24 12.71
CA THR A 197 9.51 11.51 12.02
C THR A 197 8.78 11.29 10.69
N ASN A 198 8.70 10.05 10.21
CA ASN A 198 8.07 9.68 8.93
C ASN A 198 7.00 8.60 9.15
N MET A 199 5.89 9.00 9.78
CA MET A 199 4.80 8.09 10.17
C MET A 199 3.85 7.78 8.99
N PRO A 200 3.35 6.55 8.85
CA PRO A 200 2.32 6.22 7.86
C PRO A 200 1.00 6.94 8.14
N SER A 201 0.40 7.50 7.08
CA SER A 201 -0.95 8.07 7.16
C SER A 201 -2.06 7.01 7.07
N ILE A 202 -1.75 5.87 6.44
CA ILE A 202 -2.65 4.73 6.24
C ILE A 202 -1.84 3.45 6.44
N ILE A 203 -2.43 2.49 7.15
CA ILE A 203 -1.89 1.12 7.28
C ILE A 203 -2.94 0.12 6.80
N PHE A 204 -2.47 -0.94 6.14
CA PHE A 204 -3.29 -2.05 5.65
C PHE A 204 -2.96 -3.31 6.45
N PHE A 205 -4.00 -4.02 6.88
CA PHE A 205 -3.90 -5.36 7.46
C PHE A 205 -4.61 -6.37 6.57
N PHE A 206 -4.08 -7.60 6.56
CA PHE A 206 -4.62 -8.73 5.83
C PHE A 206 -4.50 -9.99 6.68
N CYS A 207 -5.58 -10.76 6.75
CA CYS A 207 -5.62 -12.05 7.42
C CYS A 207 -5.47 -13.19 6.41
N GLU A 208 -4.24 -13.66 6.18
CA GLU A 208 -3.98 -14.82 5.33
C GLU A 208 -4.48 -16.13 5.98
N ILE A 209 -4.27 -16.27 7.28
CA ILE A 209 -4.67 -17.44 8.06
C ILE A 209 -5.46 -16.96 9.28
N PRO A 210 -6.79 -17.24 9.34
CA PRO A 210 -7.61 -16.89 10.49
C PRO A 210 -7.08 -17.49 11.80
N PRO A 211 -7.05 -16.73 12.90
CA PRO A 211 -6.68 -17.27 14.20
C PRO A 211 -7.75 -18.24 14.73
N VAL A 212 -7.42 -18.97 15.80
CA VAL A 212 -8.42 -19.74 16.55
C VAL A 212 -9.50 -18.79 17.07
N GLU A 213 -10.74 -19.26 17.11
CA GLU A 213 -11.89 -18.50 17.58
C GLU A 213 -11.60 -17.77 18.90
N ASN A 214 -12.01 -16.50 18.98
CA ASN A 214 -11.78 -15.61 20.13
C ASN A 214 -10.31 -15.35 20.49
N THR A 215 -9.39 -15.51 19.54
CA THR A 215 -7.96 -15.18 19.71
C THR A 215 -7.42 -14.37 18.55
N GLY A 216 -6.24 -13.75 18.72
CA GLY A 216 -5.48 -13.15 17.60
C GLY A 216 -6.16 -11.98 16.90
N GLN A 217 -7.20 -11.40 17.50
CA GLN A 217 -7.82 -10.18 16.99
C GLN A 217 -6.83 -9.02 17.03
N THR A 218 -7.01 -8.06 16.14
CA THR A 218 -6.29 -6.78 16.15
C THR A 218 -7.27 -5.70 16.62
N PRO A 219 -7.29 -5.36 17.92
CA PRO A 219 -8.16 -4.30 18.41
C PRO A 219 -7.76 -2.96 17.80
N ILE A 220 -8.76 -2.19 17.37
CA ILE A 220 -8.58 -0.82 16.89
C ILE A 220 -9.35 0.14 17.80
N GLY A 221 -8.86 1.37 17.95
CA GLY A 221 -9.50 2.39 18.79
C GLY A 221 -9.54 3.76 18.10
N ASP A 222 -10.60 4.52 18.34
CA ASP A 222 -10.67 5.91 17.89
C ASP A 222 -9.80 6.78 18.77
N SER A 223 -8.60 7.01 18.25
CA SER A 223 -7.63 7.93 18.77
C SER A 223 -8.23 9.34 19.10
N ARG A 224 -9.16 9.88 18.30
CA ARG A 224 -9.81 11.17 18.59
C ARG A 224 -10.67 11.09 19.86
N ALA A 225 -11.47 10.03 19.99
CA ALA A 225 -12.31 9.81 21.17
C ALA A 225 -11.45 9.59 22.43
N ILE A 226 -10.36 8.83 22.30
CA ILE A 226 -9.39 8.64 23.39
C ILE A 226 -8.83 10.00 23.82
N PHE A 227 -8.40 10.85 22.88
CA PHE A 227 -7.94 12.21 23.21
C PHE A 227 -8.99 12.99 24.00
N GLU A 228 -10.21 13.04 23.50
CA GLU A 228 -11.29 13.82 24.08
C GLU A 228 -11.67 13.34 25.49
N SER A 229 -11.50 12.05 25.76
CA SER A 229 -11.69 11.46 27.09
C SER A 229 -10.62 11.84 28.11
N VAL A 230 -9.43 12.28 27.66
CA VAL A 230 -8.34 12.67 28.57
C VAL A 230 -8.63 14.07 29.12
N ASP A 231 -8.43 14.23 30.43
CA ASP A 231 -8.60 15.52 31.12
C ASP A 231 -7.89 16.66 30.38
N HIS A 232 -8.56 17.82 30.30
CA HIS A 232 -8.07 18.97 29.55
C HIS A 232 -6.66 19.39 30.01
N ASN A 233 -6.39 19.42 31.32
CA ASN A 233 -5.09 19.87 31.82
C ASN A 233 -3.99 18.88 31.44
N ILE A 234 -4.28 17.58 31.49
CA ILE A 234 -3.33 16.55 31.04
C ILE A 234 -3.02 16.72 29.55
N ARG A 235 -4.05 16.95 28.72
CA ARG A 235 -3.85 17.22 27.29
C ARG A 235 -2.97 18.44 27.06
N THR A 236 -3.25 19.55 27.73
CA THR A 236 -2.46 20.78 27.62
C THR A 236 -0.99 20.54 27.95
N GLU A 237 -0.69 19.85 29.05
CA GLU A 237 0.69 19.54 29.43
C GLU A 237 1.42 18.73 28.34
N PHE A 238 0.78 17.71 27.74
CA PHE A 238 1.41 16.96 26.66
C PHE A 238 1.55 17.75 25.35
N ILE A 239 0.62 18.65 25.04
CA ILE A 239 0.70 19.53 23.86
C ILE A 239 1.88 20.48 24.00
N GLU A 240 2.00 21.14 25.16
CA GLU A 240 3.01 22.16 25.41
C GLU A 240 4.40 21.55 25.58
N ARG A 241 4.51 20.46 26.36
CA ARG A 241 5.80 19.83 26.68
C ARG A 241 6.28 18.81 25.65
N LYS A 242 5.37 18.30 24.82
CA LYS A 242 5.63 17.22 23.86
C LYS A 242 6.06 15.92 24.56
N LEU A 243 6.33 14.88 23.78
CA LEU A 243 6.83 13.58 24.24
C LEU A 243 8.28 13.40 23.81
N ILE A 244 9.07 12.74 24.66
CA ILE A 244 10.41 12.28 24.32
C ILE A 244 10.41 10.76 24.31
N TYR A 245 10.59 10.18 23.12
CA TYR A 245 10.85 8.76 22.96
C TYR A 245 12.34 8.52 23.15
N VAL A 246 12.67 7.65 24.11
CA VAL A 246 14.04 7.23 24.37
C VAL A 246 14.17 5.76 24.01
N THR A 247 15.02 5.46 23.03
CA THR A 247 15.24 4.08 22.56
C THR A 247 16.71 3.75 22.66
N ASN A 248 17.03 2.62 23.29
CA ASN A 248 18.38 2.08 23.30
C ASN A 248 18.48 0.94 22.28
N MET A 249 19.41 1.07 21.33
CA MET A 249 19.66 0.07 20.30
C MET A 249 21.05 -0.54 20.49
N PRO A 250 21.14 -1.87 20.70
CA PRO A 250 22.42 -2.53 20.76
C PRO A 250 23.09 -2.56 19.38
N SER A 251 24.41 -2.73 19.35
CA SER A 251 25.08 -3.22 18.15
C SER A 251 24.73 -4.68 17.91
N ARG A 252 24.80 -5.13 16.66
CA ARG A 252 24.55 -6.52 16.28
C ARG A 252 25.24 -7.52 17.21
N ASN A 253 24.48 -8.48 17.72
CA ASN A 253 24.92 -9.54 18.64
C ASN A 253 25.52 -9.03 19.98
N LYS A 254 25.24 -7.78 20.38
CA LYS A 254 25.76 -7.18 21.64
C LYS A 254 24.67 -6.80 22.65
N GLY A 255 23.42 -7.19 22.41
CA GLY A 255 22.30 -6.94 23.33
C GLY A 255 21.03 -7.65 22.88
N LEU A 256 19.94 -7.43 23.61
CA LEU A 256 18.62 -7.98 23.31
C LEU A 256 17.85 -7.02 22.39
N GLY A 257 17.07 -7.58 21.48
CA GLY A 257 16.25 -6.81 20.53
C GLY A 257 16.98 -6.46 19.23
N LYS A 258 16.30 -5.65 18.42
CA LYS A 258 16.78 -5.23 17.10
C LYS A 258 17.99 -4.30 17.23
N SER A 259 19.05 -4.59 16.50
CA SER A 259 20.26 -3.75 16.49
C SER A 259 20.07 -2.46 15.72
N TRP A 260 20.94 -1.47 15.93
CA TRP A 260 20.92 -0.24 15.13
C TRP A 260 21.16 -0.55 13.64
N GLN A 261 22.01 -1.53 13.32
CA GLN A 261 22.25 -1.95 11.93
C GLN A 261 20.98 -2.46 11.26
N GLU A 262 20.24 -3.34 11.94
CA GLU A 262 18.98 -3.89 11.44
C GLU A 262 17.89 -2.81 11.36
N THR A 263 17.90 -1.85 12.29
CA THR A 263 16.91 -0.78 12.35
C THR A 263 17.06 0.19 11.18
N TYR A 264 18.29 0.58 10.88
CA TYR A 264 18.60 1.52 9.80
C TYR A 264 18.96 0.85 8.46
N GLN A 265 19.01 -0.49 8.45
CA GLN A 265 19.36 -1.32 7.29
C GLN A 265 20.71 -0.93 6.66
N THR A 266 21.71 -0.66 7.51
CA THR A 266 23.07 -0.28 7.09
C THR A 266 24.11 -0.74 8.10
N GLU A 267 25.35 -0.94 7.64
CA GLU A 267 26.52 -1.19 8.48
C GLU A 267 27.33 0.10 8.74
N SER A 268 27.03 1.18 8.02
CA SER A 268 27.72 2.47 8.12
C SER A 268 27.13 3.28 9.26
N LYS A 269 27.97 3.67 10.23
CA LYS A 269 27.52 4.55 11.31
C LYS A 269 27.26 5.94 10.78
N GLU A 270 28.10 6.41 9.86
CA GLU A 270 28.02 7.71 9.22
C GLU A 270 26.67 7.89 8.50
N ASP A 271 26.15 6.84 7.87
CA ASP A 271 24.83 6.86 7.22
C ASP A 271 23.71 7.08 8.25
N VAL A 272 23.82 6.42 9.41
CA VAL A 272 22.85 6.56 10.50
C VAL A 272 22.94 7.95 11.10
N GLU A 273 24.13 8.47 11.37
CA GLU A 273 24.32 9.82 11.90
C GLU A 273 23.79 10.89 10.95
N THR A 274 23.98 10.71 9.65
CA THR A 274 23.43 11.60 8.62
C THR A 274 21.90 11.58 8.66
N PHE A 275 21.29 10.39 8.67
CA PHE A 275 19.84 10.23 8.79
C PHE A 275 19.29 10.90 10.07
N LEU A 276 19.94 10.67 11.21
CA LEU A 276 19.51 11.25 12.50
C LEU A 276 19.60 12.78 12.48
N LYS A 277 20.66 13.35 11.90
CA LYS A 277 20.81 14.80 11.73
C LYS A 277 19.73 15.39 10.81
N GLU A 278 19.47 14.76 9.66
CA GLU A 278 18.42 15.17 8.73
C GLU A 278 17.02 15.14 9.37
N LYS A 279 16.78 14.18 10.27
CA LYS A 279 15.52 14.04 10.99
C LYS A 279 15.47 14.80 12.32
N HIS A 280 16.51 15.54 12.69
CA HIS A 280 16.62 16.25 13.97
C HIS A 280 16.40 15.34 15.19
N ILE A 281 16.95 14.12 15.15
CA ILE A 281 16.92 13.15 16.25
C ILE A 281 18.23 13.24 17.03
N ASP A 282 18.13 13.52 18.33
CA ASP A 282 19.29 13.54 19.21
C ASP A 282 19.78 12.12 19.46
N TYR A 283 21.10 11.93 19.52
CA TYR A 283 21.68 10.65 19.87
C TYR A 283 22.89 10.78 20.80
N THR A 284 23.13 9.74 21.58
CA THR A 284 24.34 9.55 22.38
C THR A 284 24.91 8.18 22.10
N GLN A 285 26.20 8.12 21.80
CA GLN A 285 26.90 6.85 21.63
C GLN A 285 27.45 6.38 22.96
N PHE A 286 27.23 5.10 23.27
CA PHE A 286 27.83 4.44 24.42
C PHE A 286 28.49 3.15 23.97
N GLU A 287 29.80 3.17 23.72
CA GLU A 287 30.62 2.03 23.27
C GLU A 287 30.00 1.19 22.13
N LYS A 288 29.17 0.21 22.50
CA LYS A 288 28.52 -0.80 21.65
C LYS A 288 27.02 -0.53 21.45
N GLN A 289 26.49 0.62 21.86
CA GLN A 289 25.07 0.95 21.85
C GLN A 289 24.85 2.38 21.34
N MET A 290 23.69 2.61 20.74
CA MET A 290 23.19 3.93 20.41
C MET A 290 21.93 4.23 21.22
N LEU A 291 21.97 5.34 21.97
CA LEU A 291 20.80 5.88 22.64
C LEU A 291 20.23 6.99 21.78
N LEU A 292 18.98 6.83 21.34
CA LEU A 292 18.27 7.83 20.55
C LEU A 292 17.23 8.53 21.42
N LYS A 293 17.11 9.84 21.24
CA LYS A 293 16.07 10.68 21.84
C LYS A 293 15.35 11.42 20.72
N ASN A 294 14.08 11.08 20.51
CA ASN A 294 13.25 11.75 19.52
C ASN A 294 12.12 12.52 20.22
N ILE A 295 12.02 13.81 19.94
CA ILE A 295 10.95 14.66 20.46
C ILE A 295 9.79 14.63 19.47
N GLN A 296 8.63 14.15 19.92
CA GLN A 296 7.42 14.05 19.11
C GLN A 296 6.30 14.89 19.74
N SER A 297 5.64 15.69 18.92
CA SER A 297 4.53 16.55 19.38
C SER A 297 3.26 15.74 19.49
N LEU A 298 2.54 15.74 20.62
CA LEU A 298 1.25 15.05 20.80
C LEU A 298 0.20 15.51 19.76
N VAL A 299 0.43 16.61 19.05
CA VAL A 299 -0.42 17.11 17.95
C VAL A 299 0.44 17.50 16.76
N THR A 300 0.13 16.96 15.58
CA THR A 300 0.76 17.33 14.30
C THR A 300 -0.13 18.30 13.51
N GLY A 301 0.37 18.89 12.42
CA GLY A 301 -0.39 19.82 11.56
C GLY A 301 -1.66 19.23 10.90
N PHE A 302 -1.96 17.94 11.14
CA PHE A 302 -3.17 17.24 10.73
C PHE A 302 -4.13 16.94 11.90
N GLY A 303 -3.87 17.47 13.10
CA GLY A 303 -4.53 17.11 14.36
C GLY A 303 -3.60 16.34 15.31
N VAL A 304 -4.12 15.90 16.46
CA VAL A 304 -3.43 15.10 17.50
C VAL A 304 -2.62 13.94 16.85
N ILE A 305 -1.53 13.39 17.43
CA ILE A 305 -0.77 12.17 16.96
C ILE A 305 -1.72 10.95 16.98
N MET A 306 -2.76 11.02 16.18
CA MET A 306 -4.02 10.32 16.34
C MET A 306 -4.87 10.47 15.06
N ARG A 307 -4.21 10.78 13.94
CA ARG A 307 -4.66 10.41 12.59
C ARG A 307 -3.78 9.28 12.09
N ILE A 308 -4.21 8.04 12.33
CA ILE A 308 -3.88 6.93 11.46
C ILE A 308 -5.21 6.38 11.00
N ASN A 309 -5.42 6.49 9.70
CA ASN A 309 -6.54 5.91 9.02
C ASN A 309 -6.24 4.39 8.87
N PHE A 310 -6.91 3.54 9.64
CA PHE A 310 -6.67 2.09 9.64
C PHE A 310 -7.57 1.42 8.60
N ILE A 311 -7.04 0.71 7.60
CA ILE A 311 -7.89 -0.22 6.84
C ILE A 311 -7.54 -1.64 7.28
N GLN A 312 -8.54 -2.33 7.84
CA GLN A 312 -8.48 -3.75 8.11
C GLN A 312 -9.13 -4.46 6.92
N VAL A 313 -8.50 -5.44 6.30
CA VAL A 313 -9.21 -6.42 5.47
C VAL A 313 -9.12 -7.71 6.26
N ILE A 314 -10.27 -8.18 6.78
CA ILE A 314 -10.38 -9.50 7.42
C ILE A 314 -10.56 -10.52 6.31
#